data_AF-A0A482W9S8-F1
#
_entry.id   AF-A0A482W9S8-F1
#
_cell.length_a   1.000
_cell.length_b   1.000
_cell.length_c   1.000
_cell.angle_alpha   90.00
_cell.angle_beta   90.00
_cell.angle_gamma   90.00
#
_symmetry.space_group_name_H-M   'P 1'
#
loop_
_entity.id
_entity.type
_entity.pdbx_description
1 polymer ?
#
loop_
_entity_poly.entity_id
_entity_poly.type
_entity_poly.pdbx_seq_one_letter_code
_entity_poly.pdbx_strand_id
1 'polypeptide(L)'
;MLISVTHSTLLYGAPIWEPAIKFKKYKNMLFSCQRKVILIAASAYRTVGTETLLFITGIPPIDLLITERKESYKADEISKKEQ
;
A
#
# COMPACT_ATOMS: atom_id res chain seq x y z
N MET A 1 10.75 -2.44 10.59
CA MET A 1 9.95 -1.69 11.58
C MET A 1 9.25 -0.46 11.00
N LEU A 2 9.87 0.37 10.15
CA LEU A 2 9.17 1.55 9.61
C LEU A 2 8.03 1.20 8.64
N ILE A 3 8.26 0.24 7.72
CA ILE A 3 7.28 -0.12 6.68
C ILE A 3 5.97 -0.66 7.24
N SER A 4 6.03 -1.47 8.30
CA SER A 4 4.84 -2.07 8.91
C SER A 4 3.93 -1.01 9.51
N VAL A 5 4.50 -0.02 10.22
CA VAL A 5 3.72 1.10 10.78
C VAL A 5 3.11 1.94 9.67
N THR A 6 3.89 2.29 8.63
CA THR A 6 3.37 3.04 7.49
C THR A 6 2.24 2.30 6.79
N HIS A 7 2.38 1.00 6.57
CA HIS A 7 1.32 0.16 5.99
C HIS A 7 0.08 0.13 6.88
N SER A 8 0.22 -0.09 8.18
CA SER A 8 -0.93 -0.07 9.11
C SER A 8 -1.65 1.27 9.11
N THR A 9 -0.92 2.39 9.14
CA THR A 9 -1.52 3.74 9.11
C THR A 9 -2.21 4.04 7.78
N LEU A 10 -1.60 3.68 6.64
CA LEU A 10 -2.23 3.86 5.33
C LEU A 10 -3.48 2.98 5.19
N LEU A 11 -3.37 1.70 5.53
CA LEU A 11 -4.43 0.71 5.33
C LEU A 11 -5.61 0.92 6.27
N TYR A 12 -5.40 1.52 7.44
CA TYR A 12 -6.49 1.89 8.34
C TYR A 12 -7.47 2.86 7.67
N GLY A 13 -6.96 3.87 6.95
CA GLY A 13 -7.80 4.82 6.22
C GLY A 13 -8.22 4.37 4.82
N ALA A 14 -7.63 3.30 4.29
CA ALA A 14 -7.78 2.87 2.90
C ALA A 14 -9.23 2.84 2.37
N PRO A 15 -10.25 2.30 3.08
CA PRO A 15 -11.61 2.26 2.54
C PRO A 15 -12.21 3.64 2.25
N ILE A 16 -11.73 4.70 2.92
CA ILE A 16 -12.25 6.07 2.78
C ILE A 16 -11.65 6.76 1.56
N TRP A 17 -10.34 6.61 1.32
CA TRP A 17 -9.62 7.32 0.26
C TRP A 17 -9.29 6.46 -0.96
N GLU A 18 -9.65 5.17 -0.98
CA GLU A 18 -9.49 4.26 -2.13
C GLU A 18 -10.00 4.85 -3.47
N PRO A 19 -11.14 5.57 -3.53
CA PRO A 19 -11.61 6.15 -4.78
C PRO A 19 -10.61 7.13 -5.40
N ALA A 20 -9.75 7.75 -4.59
CA ALA A 20 -8.74 8.69 -5.05
C ALA A 20 -7.58 8.00 -5.79
N ILE A 21 -7.35 6.70 -5.60
CA ILE A 21 -6.26 5.95 -6.25
C ILE A 21 -6.48 5.80 -7.75
N LYS A 22 -7.73 5.95 -8.21
CA LYS A 22 -8.07 6.00 -9.64
C LYS A 22 -7.32 7.12 -10.38
N PHE A 23 -6.94 8.19 -9.67
CA PHE A 23 -6.15 9.26 -10.26
C PHE A 23 -4.65 8.95 -10.16
N LYS A 24 -3.98 8.94 -11.33
CA LYS A 24 -2.53 8.71 -11.45
C LYS A 24 -1.68 9.59 -10.52
N LYS A 25 -2.13 10.82 -10.25
CA LYS A 25 -1.45 11.75 -9.32
C LYS A 25 -1.33 11.18 -7.90
N TYR A 26 -2.43 10.70 -7.34
CA TYR A 26 -2.43 10.13 -5.99
C TYR A 26 -1.70 8.79 -5.94
N LYS A 27 -1.86 7.95 -6.97
CA LYS A 27 -1.09 6.71 -7.13
C LYS A 27 0.42 6.96 -7.15
N ASN A 28 0.90 7.95 -7.89
CA ASN A 28 2.32 8.33 -7.92
C ASN A 28 2.81 8.88 -6.57
N MET A 29 1.98 9.64 -5.85
CA MET A 29 2.30 10.13 -4.51
C MET A 29 2.48 8.96 -3.53
N LEU A 30 1.59 7.99 -3.58
CA LEU A 30 1.65 6.74 -2.80
C LEU A 30 2.92 5.94 -3.09
N PHE A 31 3.25 5.71 -4.36
CA PHE A 31 4.49 5.05 -4.74
C PHE A 31 5.74 5.83 -4.31
N SER A 32 5.69 7.17 -4.34
CA SER A 32 6.80 8.01 -3.87
C SER A 32 7.00 7.88 -2.36
N CYS A 33 5.93 7.83 -1.57
CA CYS A 33 6.00 7.54 -0.14
C CYS A 33 6.55 6.14 0.12
N GLN A 34 6.01 5.12 -0.57
CA GLN A 34 6.46 3.75 -0.42
C GLN A 34 7.95 3.60 -0.76
N ARG A 35 8.40 4.22 -1.85
CA ARG A 35 9.82 4.22 -2.25
C ARG A 35 10.73 4.81 -1.17
N LYS A 36 10.34 5.90 -0.51
CA LYS A 36 11.16 6.49 0.58
C LYS A 36 11.35 5.50 1.72
N VAL A 37 10.29 4.80 2.12
CA VAL A 37 10.36 3.82 3.21
C VAL A 37 11.19 2.60 2.82
N ILE A 38 11.05 2.13 1.58
CA ILE A 38 11.83 1.00 1.08
C ILE A 38 13.30 1.37 0.91
N LEU A 39 13.64 2.59 0.48
CA LEU A 39 15.03 3.05 0.40
C LEU A 39 15.73 3.08 1.76
N ILE A 40 15.01 3.33 2.85
CA ILE A 40 15.55 3.23 4.21
C ILE A 40 15.84 1.77 4.56
N ALA A 41 14.95 0.85 4.19
CA ALA A 41 15.12 -0.58 4.46
C ALA A 41 16.21 -1.23 3.58
N ALA A 42 16.30 -0.82 2.32
CA ALA A 42 17.16 -1.44 1.30
C ALA A 42 18.49 -0.71 1.09
N SER A 43 18.69 0.45 1.75
CA SER A 43 19.86 1.37 1.81
C SER A 43 20.97 1.24 0.74
N ALA A 44 21.54 0.06 0.53
CA ALA A 44 22.47 -0.31 -0.55
C ALA A 44 21.89 -0.18 -1.98
N TYR A 45 20.58 -0.36 -2.19
CA TYR A 45 19.97 -0.42 -3.54
C TYR A 45 19.34 0.90 -4.01
N ARG A 46 20.04 2.02 -3.79
CA ARG A 46 19.49 3.38 -4.01
C ARG A 46 19.12 3.72 -5.47
N THR A 47 19.78 3.10 -6.45
CA THR A 47 19.63 3.41 -7.89
C THR A 47 18.62 2.53 -8.61
N VAL A 48 18.04 1.56 -7.93
CA VAL A 48 17.12 0.58 -8.52
C VAL A 48 15.71 1.16 -8.67
N GLY A 49 14.99 0.75 -9.71
CA GLY A 49 13.60 1.12 -9.95
C GLY A 49 12.68 0.66 -8.80
N THR A 50 11.59 1.39 -8.56
CA THR A 50 10.68 1.11 -7.43
C THR A 50 10.13 -0.32 -7.45
N GLU A 51 9.79 -0.84 -8.62
CA GLU A 51 9.22 -2.19 -8.80
C GLU A 51 10.23 -3.28 -8.45
N THR A 52 11.47 -3.13 -8.89
CA THR A 52 12.55 -4.05 -8.55
C THR A 52 12.90 -3.95 -7.06
N LEU A 53 12.82 -2.76 -6.47
CA LEU A 53 13.06 -2.56 -5.05
C LEU A 53 11.99 -3.26 -4.19
N LEU A 54 10.73 -3.22 -4.61
CA LEU A 54 9.62 -3.98 -4.01
C LEU A 54 9.88 -5.49 -4.06
N PHE A 55 10.33 -6.00 -5.21
CA PHE A 55 10.69 -7.40 -5.38
C PHE A 55 11.83 -7.84 -4.46
N ILE A 56 12.94 -7.10 -4.43
CA ILE A 56 14.11 -7.43 -3.59
C ILE A 56 13.77 -7.38 -2.10
N THR A 57 12.92 -6.43 -1.70
CA THR A 57 12.51 -6.28 -0.30
C THR A 57 11.37 -7.21 0.12
N GLY A 58 10.77 -7.94 -0.83
CA GLY A 58 9.59 -8.78 -0.57
C GLY A 58 8.36 -7.99 -0.13
N ILE A 59 8.32 -6.68 -0.40
CA ILE A 59 7.23 -5.80 0.01
C ILE A 59 6.23 -5.71 -1.16
N PRO A 60 4.95 -6.08 -0.96
CA PRO A 60 3.95 -5.91 -2.00
C PRO A 60 3.68 -4.42 -2.26
N PRO A 61 3.38 -4.04 -3.52
CA PRO A 61 3.02 -2.66 -3.84
C PRO A 61 1.74 -2.24 -3.11
N ILE A 62 1.69 -0.98 -2.69
CA ILE A 62 0.60 -0.46 -1.85
C ILE A 62 -0.77 -0.52 -2.54
N ASP A 63 -0.80 -0.42 -3.87
CA ASP A 63 -2.01 -0.50 -4.69
C ASP A 63 -2.73 -1.84 -4.48
N LEU A 64 -1.98 -2.95 -4.52
CA LEU A 64 -2.50 -4.30 -4.29
C LEU A 64 -3.01 -4.48 -2.87
N LEU A 65 -2.28 -3.99 -1.87
CA LEU A 65 -2.69 -4.06 -0.46
C LEU A 65 -4.00 -3.32 -0.19
N ILE A 66 -4.26 -2.22 -0.89
CA ILE A 66 -5.50 -1.46 -0.75
C ILE A 66 -6.66 -2.21 -1.38
N THR A 67 -6.45 -2.85 -2.53
CA THR A 67 -7.45 -3.72 -3.17
C THR A 67 -7.82 -4.89 -2.27
N GLU A 68 -6.84 -5.61 -1.73
CA GLU A 68 -7.04 -6.70 -0.75
C GLU A 68 -7.87 -6.24 0.46
N ARG A 69 -7.52 -5.07 1.02
CA ARG A 69 -8.22 -4.54 2.20
C ARG A 69 -9.67 -4.14 1.89
N LYS A 70 -9.91 -3.62 0.68
CA LYS A 70 -11.27 -3.31 0.21
C LYS A 70 -12.11 -4.56 0.08
N GLU A 71 -11.55 -5.64 -0.46
CA GLU A 71 -12.25 -6.91 -0.59
C GLU A 71 -12.57 -7.50 0.78
N SER A 72 -11.61 -7.46 1.71
CA SER A 72 -11.84 -7.86 3.10
C SER A 72 -12.96 -7.05 3.76
N TYR A 73 -12.94 -5.73 3.60
CA TYR A 73 -13.95 -4.84 4.19
C TYR A 73 -15.33 -5.06 3.59
N LYS A 74 -15.41 -5.29 2.27
CA LYS A 74 -16.67 -5.66 1.60
C LYS A 74 -17.21 -7.00 2.11
N ALA A 75 -16.34 -7.99 2.36
CA ALA A 75 -16.75 -9.28 2.92
C ALA A 75 -17.33 -9.13 4.34
N ASP A 76 -16.69 -8.31 5.19
CA ASP A 76 -17.21 -7.95 6.52
C ASP A 76 -18.58 -7.21 6.46
N GLU A 77 -18.79 -6.35 5.45
CA GLU A 77 -20.08 -5.68 5.25
C GLU A 77 -21.19 -6.66 4.82
N ILE A 78 -20.84 -7.72 4.09
CA ILE A 78 -21.81 -8.74 3.64
C ILE A 78 -22.22 -9.63 4.82
N SER A 79 -21.27 -10.07 5.66
CA SER A 79 -21.59 -10.89 6.84
C SER A 79 -22.44 -10.14 7.88
N LYS A 80 -22.28 -8.82 8.00
CA LYS A 80 -23.14 -7.98 8.85
C LYS A 80 -24.55 -7.76 8.31
N LYS A 81 -24.78 -7.99 7.01
CA LYS A 81 -26.12 -7.89 6.40
C LYS A 81 -26.91 -9.19 6.46
N GLU A 82 -26.24 -10.31 6.69
CA GLU A 82 -26.85 -11.64 6.82
C GLU A 82 -27.22 -12.00 8.27
N GLN A 83 -26.81 -11.18 9.25
CA GLN A 83 -27.28 -11.23 10.64
C GLN A 83 -28.39 -10.19 10.89
#